data_AF-A0A5J4R5A4-F1
#
_entry.id   AF-A0A5J4R5A4-F1
#
_cell.length_a   1.000
_cell.length_b   1.000
_cell.length_c   1.000
_cell.angle_alpha   90.00
_cell.angle_beta   90.00
_cell.angle_gamma   90.00
#
_symmetry.space_group_name_H-M   'P 1'
#
loop_
_entity.id
_entity.type
_entity.pdbx_description
1 polymer ?
#
loop_
_entity_poly.entity_id
_entity_poly.type
_entity_poly.pdbx_seq_one_letter_code
_entity_poly.pdbx_strand_id
1 'polypeptide(L)'
;MSKEINPVCIKKKKDPVISLKERKSEFRFNNPERKEITCVQVDGCAIRDDGIRCDWMIISSDVEHYIELKGCDVKHAIEQLKRSIQLLSNNPAKGIKFAFVVSTRCPLSGTDVQKMQWMFKKKFNADLSIKNSPCIFPPSPNNK
;
A
#
# COMPACT_ATOMS: atom_id res chain seq x y z
N MET A 1 -16.40 -15.07 -2.84
CA MET A 1 -17.19 -13.86 -2.54
C MET A 1 -16.23 -12.69 -2.52
N SER A 2 -16.34 -11.78 -3.49
CA SER A 2 -15.67 -10.47 -3.41
C SER A 2 -16.28 -9.71 -2.23
N LYS A 3 -15.44 -9.27 -1.28
CA LYS A 3 -15.93 -8.44 -0.18
C LYS A 3 -16.16 -7.04 -0.70
N GLU A 4 -17.40 -6.58 -0.67
CA GLU A 4 -17.76 -5.23 -1.07
C GLU A 4 -17.24 -4.23 -0.03
N ILE A 5 -16.37 -3.31 -0.45
CA ILE A 5 -15.83 -2.25 0.40
C ILE A 5 -16.92 -1.20 0.58
N ASN A 6 -17.21 -0.81 1.83
CA ASN A 6 -18.22 0.20 2.11
C ASN A 6 -17.89 1.52 1.37
N PRO A 7 -18.83 2.08 0.58
CA PRO A 7 -18.58 3.29 -0.22
C PRO A 7 -18.10 4.50 0.58
N VAL A 8 -18.45 4.62 1.86
CA VAL A 8 -17.97 5.71 2.74
C VAL A 8 -16.46 5.73 2.90
N CYS A 9 -15.81 4.58 2.73
CA CYS A 9 -14.36 4.42 2.84
C CYS A 9 -13.62 4.79 1.55
N ILE A 10 -14.36 5.04 0.47
CA ILE A 10 -13.83 5.22 -0.88
C ILE A 10 -13.86 6.70 -1.25
N LYS A 11 -12.74 7.20 -1.77
CA LYS A 11 -12.62 8.52 -2.38
C LYS A 11 -12.05 8.38 -3.78
N LYS A 12 -12.78 8.89 -4.78
CA LYS A 12 -12.30 9.00 -6.16
C LYS A 12 -11.51 10.29 -6.32
N LYS A 13 -10.32 10.22 -6.91
CA LYS A 13 -9.40 11.35 -7.08
C LYS A 13 -8.84 11.39 -8.50
N LYS A 14 -8.61 12.59 -9.01
CA LYS A 14 -7.95 12.85 -10.32
C LYS A 14 -6.77 13.81 -10.18
N ASP A 15 -6.32 14.04 -8.95
CA ASP A 15 -5.19 14.93 -8.68
C ASP A 15 -3.94 14.44 -9.41
N PRO A 16 -3.09 15.36 -9.92
CA PRO A 16 -1.84 14.98 -10.56
C PRO A 16 -0.89 14.28 -9.58
N VAL A 17 -1.03 14.56 -8.29
CA VAL A 17 -0.36 13.86 -7.20
C VAL A 17 -1.35 13.67 -6.07
N ILE A 18 -1.58 12.42 -5.67
CA ILE A 18 -2.42 12.07 -4.51
C ILE A 18 -1.50 11.81 -3.32
N SER A 19 -1.60 12.66 -2.30
CA SER A 19 -0.84 12.50 -1.05
C SER A 19 -1.67 11.76 0.00
N LEU A 20 -1.09 10.71 0.57
CA LEU A 20 -1.59 9.94 1.70
C LEU A 20 -0.60 10.12 2.86
N LYS A 21 -1.09 10.60 4.01
CA LYS A 21 -0.25 10.98 5.15
C LYS A 21 -0.76 10.31 6.43
N GLU A 22 0.20 9.92 7.27
CA GLU A 22 -0.05 9.59 8.66
C GLU A 22 1.13 10.12 9.49
N ARG A 23 0.84 10.98 10.47
CA ARG A 23 1.85 11.63 11.31
C ARG A 23 2.98 12.27 10.48
N LYS A 24 4.17 11.66 10.47
CA LYS A 24 5.39 12.13 9.78
C LYS A 24 5.71 11.35 8.49
N SER A 25 4.88 10.37 8.13
CA SER A 25 5.07 9.51 6.97
C SER A 25 4.11 9.90 5.85
N GLU A 26 4.62 9.94 4.62
CA GLU A 26 3.87 10.36 3.44
C GLU A 26 4.14 9.43 2.25
N PHE A 27 3.07 8.97 1.62
CA PHE A 27 3.09 8.33 0.31
C PHE A 27 2.43 9.23 -0.73
N ARG A 28 3.07 9.40 -1.87
CA ARG A 28 2.58 10.20 -3.00
C ARG A 28 2.37 9.31 -4.22
N PHE A 29 1.12 9.17 -4.63
CA PHE A 29 0.78 8.50 -5.88
C PHE A 29 0.80 9.52 -7.02
N ASN A 30 1.74 9.38 -7.94
CA ASN A 30 1.91 10.24 -9.11
C ASN A 30 0.95 9.83 -10.21
N ASN A 31 0.06 10.74 -10.60
CA ASN A 31 -0.99 10.52 -11.58
C ASN A 31 -1.02 11.70 -12.58
N PRO A 32 0.08 11.94 -13.32
CA PRO A 32 0.21 13.13 -14.16
C PRO A 32 -0.88 13.23 -15.25
N GLU A 33 -1.39 12.08 -15.70
CA GLU A 33 -2.49 11.98 -16.67
C GLU A 33 -3.87 12.25 -16.05
N ARG A 34 -3.96 12.50 -14.74
CA ARG A 34 -5.21 12.79 -14.01
C ARG A 34 -6.27 11.70 -14.21
N LYS A 35 -5.84 10.44 -14.31
CA LYS A 35 -6.71 9.27 -14.36
C LYS A 35 -7.56 9.21 -13.09
N GLU A 36 -8.74 8.61 -13.17
CA GLU A 36 -9.54 8.37 -11.97
C GLU A 36 -8.88 7.28 -11.11
N ILE A 37 -8.51 7.66 -9.90
CA ILE A 37 -7.89 6.79 -8.91
C ILE A 37 -8.87 6.56 -7.77
N THR A 38 -8.99 5.30 -7.35
CA THR A 38 -9.80 4.93 -6.19
C THR A 38 -8.90 4.84 -4.97
N CYS A 39 -9.10 5.70 -3.98
CA CYS A 39 -8.41 5.66 -2.70
C CYS A 39 -9.36 5.10 -1.64
N VAL A 40 -8.94 4.07 -0.94
CA VAL A 40 -9.70 3.43 0.14
C VAL A 40 -8.97 3.68 1.44
N GLN A 41 -9.66 4.30 2.40
CA GLN A 41 -9.19 4.33 3.79
C GLN A 41 -9.43 2.94 4.39
N VAL A 42 -8.36 2.27 4.79
CA VAL A 42 -8.45 0.90 5.29
C VAL A 42 -8.58 0.90 6.81
N ASP A 43 -7.64 1.51 7.52
CA ASP A 43 -7.70 1.61 8.98
C ASP A 43 -8.87 2.51 9.45
N GLY A 44 -9.64 1.99 10.39
CA GLY A 44 -10.85 2.62 10.92
C GLY A 44 -12.02 2.70 9.94
N CYS A 45 -11.93 2.12 8.74
CA CYS A 45 -13.02 2.20 7.76
C CYS A 45 -13.29 0.90 6.98
N ALA A 46 -12.46 0.52 6.00
CA ALA A 46 -12.74 -0.68 5.20
C ALA A 46 -12.58 -1.97 6.01
N ILE A 47 -11.68 -1.96 6.99
CA ILE A 47 -11.52 -3.02 7.99
C ILE A 47 -11.78 -2.39 9.36
N ARG A 48 -12.84 -2.84 10.05
CA ARG A 48 -13.30 -2.26 11.33
C ARG A 48 -13.15 -3.18 12.54
N ASP A 49 -12.71 -4.41 12.35
CA ASP A 49 -12.40 -5.29 13.48
C ASP A 49 -11.13 -4.83 14.21
N ASP A 50 -10.78 -5.46 15.33
CA ASP A 50 -9.57 -5.13 16.11
C ASP A 50 -8.28 -5.74 15.54
N GLY A 51 -8.34 -6.37 14.35
CA GLY A 51 -7.20 -7.05 13.75
C GLY A 51 -6.29 -6.14 12.93
N ILE A 52 -4.99 -6.45 12.86
CA ILE A 52 -4.00 -5.63 12.15
C ILE A 52 -4.39 -5.33 10.69
N ARG A 53 -4.19 -4.10 10.23
CA ARG A 53 -4.57 -3.65 8.89
C ARG A 53 -3.68 -2.49 8.46
N CYS A 54 -3.59 -2.26 7.16
CA CYS A 54 -2.85 -1.12 6.65
C CYS A 54 -3.67 0.17 6.64
N ASP A 55 -3.01 1.29 6.43
CA ASP A 55 -3.67 2.60 6.46
C ASP A 55 -4.54 2.81 5.23
N TRP A 56 -4.00 2.48 4.04
CA TRP A 56 -4.61 2.82 2.76
C TRP A 56 -4.50 1.71 1.72
N MET A 57 -5.46 1.70 0.80
CA MET A 57 -5.41 0.96 -0.46
C MET A 57 -5.70 1.91 -1.63
N ILE A 58 -4.95 1.79 -2.74
CA ILE A 58 -5.21 2.49 -4.00
C ILE A 58 -5.51 1.48 -5.10
N ILE A 59 -6.55 1.73 -5.91
CA ILE A 59 -6.83 0.98 -7.13
C ILE A 59 -6.68 1.91 -8.33
N SER A 60 -5.80 1.53 -9.25
CA SER A 60 -5.52 2.24 -10.51
C SER A 60 -5.40 1.23 -11.63
N SER A 61 -6.29 1.29 -12.64
CA SER A 61 -6.27 0.36 -13.79
C SER A 61 -6.17 -1.11 -13.39
N ASP A 62 -7.03 -1.54 -12.45
CA ASP A 62 -7.07 -2.91 -11.89
C ASP A 62 -5.81 -3.36 -11.12
N VAL A 63 -4.86 -2.45 -10.89
CA VAL A 63 -3.69 -2.67 -10.03
C VAL A 63 -4.00 -2.20 -8.62
N GLU A 64 -3.83 -3.12 -7.66
CA GLU A 64 -4.02 -2.85 -6.24
C GLU A 64 -2.70 -2.38 -5.60
N HIS A 65 -2.73 -1.31 -4.83
CA HIS A 65 -1.59 -0.81 -4.05
C HIS A 65 -2.00 -0.78 -2.59
N TYR A 66 -1.21 -1.41 -1.73
CA TYR A 66 -1.43 -1.44 -0.27
C TYR A 66 -0.34 -0.63 0.40
N ILE A 67 -0.71 0.33 1.24
CA ILE A 67 0.20 1.32 1.80
C ILE A 67 0.08 1.31 3.32
N GLU A 68 1.22 1.08 3.96
CA GLU A 68 1.44 1.24 5.39
C GLU A 68 2.41 2.40 5.62
N LEU A 69 1.99 3.37 6.44
CA LEU A 69 2.75 4.54 6.83
C LEU A 69 3.18 4.36 8.30
N LYS A 70 4.48 4.34 8.58
CA LYS A 70 4.96 4.14 9.96
C LYS A 70 6.19 4.93 10.31
N GLY A 71 6.50 4.95 11.61
CA GLY A 71 7.81 5.36 12.11
C GLY A 71 8.89 4.33 11.79
N CYS A 72 8.98 3.26 12.60
CA CYS A 72 10.10 2.31 12.52
C CYS A 72 9.74 0.81 12.59
N ASP A 73 8.49 0.44 12.95
CA ASP A 73 8.12 -0.98 13.08
C ASP A 73 7.73 -1.62 11.73
N VAL A 74 8.75 -1.94 10.94
CA VAL A 74 8.62 -2.53 9.60
C VAL A 74 8.10 -3.97 9.64
N LYS A 75 8.39 -4.75 10.69
CA LYS A 75 7.90 -6.14 10.78
C LYS A 75 6.39 -6.16 11.00
N HIS A 76 5.88 -5.33 11.90
CA HIS A 76 4.44 -5.22 12.10
C HIS A 76 3.73 -4.66 10.85
N ALA A 77 4.36 -3.69 10.16
CA ALA A 77 3.88 -3.16 8.88
C ALA A 77 3.68 -4.25 7.81
N ILE A 78 4.62 -5.18 7.72
CA ILE A 78 4.53 -6.31 6.80
C ILE A 78 3.31 -7.19 7.13
N GLU A 79 3.04 -7.47 8.40
CA GLU A 79 1.87 -8.27 8.80
C GLU A 79 0.54 -7.55 8.52
N GLN A 80 0.47 -6.23 8.71
CA GLN A 80 -0.70 -5.43 8.32
C GLN A 80 -0.99 -5.49 6.82
N LEU A 81 0.05 -5.37 5.99
CA LEU A 81 -0.09 -5.50 4.53
C LEU A 81 -0.60 -6.89 4.14
N LYS A 82 -0.03 -7.96 4.72
CA LYS A 82 -0.47 -9.34 4.47
C LYS A 82 -1.96 -9.52 4.76
N ARG A 83 -2.39 -9.10 5.95
CA ARG A 83 -3.78 -9.25 6.39
C ARG A 83 -4.72 -8.43 5.51
N SER A 84 -4.34 -7.21 5.15
CA SER A 84 -5.16 -6.34 4.31
C SER A 84 -5.33 -6.90 2.90
N ILE A 85 -4.25 -7.43 2.29
CA ILE A 85 -4.33 -8.13 0.99
C ILE A 85 -5.26 -9.34 1.08
N GLN A 86 -5.16 -10.14 2.14
CA GLN A 86 -6.01 -11.31 2.33
C GLN A 86 -7.50 -10.95 2.47
N LEU A 87 -7.82 -9.80 3.04
CA LEU A 87 -9.19 -9.39 3.32
C LEU A 87 -9.83 -8.57 2.20
N LEU A 88 -9.05 -7.75 1.49
CA LEU A 88 -9.57 -6.75 0.55
C LEU A 88 -9.29 -7.09 -0.92
N SER A 89 -8.26 -7.88 -1.21
CA SER A 89 -7.94 -8.20 -2.59
C SER A 89 -9.05 -9.04 -3.22
N ASN A 90 -9.40 -8.73 -4.46
CA ASN A 90 -10.33 -9.54 -5.24
C ASN A 90 -9.82 -10.98 -5.39
N ASN A 91 -8.49 -11.14 -5.54
CA ASN A 91 -7.82 -12.42 -5.49
C ASN A 91 -6.42 -12.24 -4.88
N PRO A 92 -6.23 -12.62 -3.61
CA PRO A 92 -4.95 -12.42 -2.93
C PRO A 92 -3.75 -12.98 -3.70
N ALA A 93 -3.88 -14.12 -4.39
CA ALA A 93 -2.80 -14.78 -5.11
C ALA A 93 -2.61 -14.36 -6.58
N LYS A 94 -3.57 -13.62 -7.17
CA LYS A 94 -3.57 -13.23 -8.60
C LYS A 94 -3.73 -11.72 -8.81
N GLY A 95 -3.49 -11.22 -10.01
CA GLY A 95 -3.54 -9.78 -10.30
C GLY A 95 -2.30 -9.07 -9.77
N ILE A 96 -1.96 -7.95 -10.41
CA ILE A 96 -0.73 -7.21 -10.08
C ILE A 96 -0.99 -6.37 -8.83
N LYS A 97 -0.07 -6.46 -7.87
CA LYS A 97 -0.14 -5.67 -6.65
C LYS A 97 1.20 -5.01 -6.34
N PHE A 98 1.12 -3.85 -5.72
CA PHE A 98 2.26 -3.23 -5.07
C PHE A 98 1.97 -3.09 -3.58
N ALA A 99 2.97 -3.34 -2.75
CA ALA A 99 2.86 -3.20 -1.31
C ALA A 99 3.96 -2.27 -0.81
N PHE A 100 3.61 -1.27 0.00
CA PHE A 100 4.54 -0.25 0.46
C PHE A 100 4.55 -0.19 1.97
N VAL A 101 5.74 -0.29 2.55
CA VAL A 101 6.01 0.20 3.90
C VAL A 101 6.78 1.50 3.76
N VAL A 102 6.15 2.61 4.12
CA VAL A 102 6.77 3.93 4.14
C VAL A 102 7.16 4.24 5.58
N SER A 103 8.45 4.13 5.86
CA SER A 103 9.00 4.30 7.21
C SER A 103 9.88 5.56 7.29
N THR A 104 10.10 6.10 8.48
CA THR A 104 11.17 7.11 8.66
C THR A 104 12.52 6.44 8.92
N ARG A 105 12.53 5.19 9.39
CA ARG A 105 13.72 4.36 9.58
C ARG A 105 13.39 2.90 9.26
N CYS A 106 14.27 2.24 8.51
CA CYS A 106 14.20 0.79 8.28
C CYS A 106 15.26 0.06 9.12
N PRO A 107 14.87 -0.75 10.13
CA PRO A 107 15.81 -1.50 10.96
C PRO A 107 16.19 -2.88 10.37
N LEU A 108 15.64 -3.26 9.21
CA LEU A 108 15.85 -4.59 8.63
C LEU A 108 17.13 -4.66 7.79
N SER A 109 17.80 -5.81 7.83
CA SER A 109 18.92 -6.10 6.94
C SER A 109 18.45 -6.25 5.48
N GLY A 110 19.36 -6.06 4.53
CA GLY A 110 19.05 -6.27 3.11
C GLY A 110 18.56 -7.70 2.81
N THR A 111 19.11 -8.71 3.48
CA THR A 111 18.72 -10.11 3.33
C THR A 111 17.30 -10.37 3.85
N ASP A 112 16.92 -9.75 4.97
CA ASP A 112 15.56 -9.88 5.50
C ASP A 112 14.54 -9.22 4.57
N VAL A 113 14.86 -8.04 4.03
CA VAL A 113 14.03 -7.36 3.04
C VAL A 113 13.82 -8.24 1.81
N GLN A 114 14.88 -8.82 1.25
CA GLN A 114 14.80 -9.70 0.08
C GLN A 114 13.93 -10.94 0.33
N LYS A 115 14.07 -11.58 1.50
CA LYS A 115 13.21 -12.72 1.90
C LYS A 115 11.73 -12.32 1.93
N MET A 116 11.42 -11.16 2.49
CA MET A 116 10.05 -10.65 2.57
C MET A 116 9.50 -10.32 1.18
N GLN A 117 10.31 -9.69 0.32
CA GLN A 117 9.93 -9.40 -1.07
C GLN A 117 9.62 -10.68 -1.85
N TRP A 118 10.48 -11.69 -1.75
CA TRP A 118 10.25 -12.99 -2.38
C TRP A 118 8.95 -13.63 -1.91
N MET A 119 8.68 -13.60 -0.60
CA MET A 119 7.46 -14.15 -0.03
C MET A 119 6.20 -13.39 -0.51
N PHE A 120 6.24 -12.06 -0.59
CA PHE A 120 5.13 -11.27 -1.15
C PHE A 120 4.88 -11.61 -2.61
N LYS A 121 5.95 -11.75 -3.41
CA LYS A 121 5.82 -12.11 -4.81
C LYS A 121 5.18 -13.49 -4.97
N LYS A 122 5.68 -14.49 -4.22
CA LYS A 122 5.19 -15.86 -4.29
C LYS A 122 3.75 -16.02 -3.78
N LYS A 123 3.40 -15.36 -2.67
CA LYS A 123 2.10 -15.57 -2.01
C LYS A 123 1.00 -14.67 -2.54
N PHE A 124 1.35 -13.45 -2.97
CA PHE A 124 0.37 -12.42 -3.29
C PHE A 124 0.47 -11.86 -4.71
N ASN A 125 1.45 -12.30 -5.51
CA ASN A 125 1.83 -11.64 -6.76
C ASN A 125 2.07 -10.13 -6.56
N ALA A 126 2.65 -9.78 -5.41
CA ALA A 126 2.83 -8.40 -4.97
C ALA A 126 4.32 -8.02 -4.93
N ASP A 127 4.65 -6.86 -5.50
CA ASP A 127 5.99 -6.28 -5.37
C ASP A 127 6.06 -5.43 -4.09
N LEU A 128 6.77 -5.94 -3.08
CA LEU A 128 6.96 -5.26 -1.79
C LEU A 128 8.11 -4.25 -1.88
N SER A 129 7.84 -3.01 -1.47
CA SER A 129 8.82 -1.94 -1.35
C SER A 129 8.82 -1.36 0.06
N ILE A 130 9.98 -1.38 0.72
CA ILE A 130 10.19 -0.69 1.99
C ILE A 130 11.01 0.57 1.66
N LYS A 131 10.43 1.75 1.88
CA LYS A 131 10.98 3.03 1.46
C LYS A 131 10.95 4.03 2.61
N ASN A 132 11.83 5.03 2.52
CA ASN A 132 11.81 6.16 3.44
C ASN A 132 10.71 7.15 3.04
N SER A 133 10.16 7.87 4.02
CA SER A 133 9.25 9.00 3.80
C SER A 133 10.00 10.25 3.29
N PRO A 134 9.45 11.01 2.32
CA PRO A 134 8.27 10.69 1.52
C PRO A 134 8.60 9.65 0.43
N CYS A 135 7.65 8.73 0.18
CA CYS A 135 7.75 7.78 -0.93
C CYS A 135 6.89 8.27 -2.11
N ILE A 136 7.42 8.28 -3.33
CA ILE A 136 6.72 8.67 -4.56
C ILE A 136 6.61 7.46 -5.48
N PHE A 137 5.40 7.18 -6.00
CA PHE A 137 5.15 6.06 -6.90
C PHE A 137 4.12 6.41 -8.00
N PRO A 138 4.35 6.04 -9.28
CA PRO A 138 5.64 5.61 -9.81
C PRO A 138 6.70 6.72 -9.64
N PRO A 139 8.00 6.37 -9.55
CA PRO A 139 9.06 7.37 -9.46
C PRO A 139 9.04 8.26 -10.71
N SER A 140 9.33 9.56 -10.54
CA SER A 140 9.46 10.46 -11.69
C SER A 140 10.59 9.99 -12.62
N PRO A 141 10.46 10.16 -13.95
CA PRO A 141 11.44 9.72 -14.93
C PRO A 141 12.87 10.25 -14.72
N ASN A 142 13.03 11.35 -14.00
CA ASN A 142 14.29 12.10 -13.88
C ASN A 142 15.19 11.71 -12.68
N ASN A 143 14.90 10.61 -11.96
CA ASN A 143 15.75 10.12 -10.86
C ASN A 143 16.49 8.82 -11.24
N LYS A 144 17.31 8.87 -12.31
CA LYS A 144 18.38 7.91 -12.57
C LYS A 144 19.74 8.58 -12.43
#